data_AF-M0E4A1-F1
#
_entry.id   AF-M0E4A1-F1
#
_cell.length_a   1.000
_cell.length_b   1.000
_cell.length_c   1.000
_cell.angle_alpha   90.00
_cell.angle_beta   90.00
_cell.angle_gamma   90.00
#
_symmetry.space_group_name_H-M   'P 1'
#
loop_
_entity.id
_entity.type
_entity.pdbx_description
1 polymer ?
#
loop_
_entity_poly.entity_id
_entity_poly.type
_entity_poly.pdbx_seq_one_letter_code
_entity_poly.pdbx_strand_id
1 'polypeptide(L)'
;MSDVDGRVAKAKIRDQALLEALEDAEEEHGSLAEALRHAVSTTYVDTESDETATPSDEIPAKARDAHRKLVEWAGIGGRLELDTAESVLANHLNIQKEAVRKVTLQPLKANNAVALHQGLHEVTLVVGRLDGDDIEARDRPASTSSGDAVADGGEARERLDELAEAVDGGESA
;
A
#
# COMPACT_ATOMS: atom_id res chain seq x y z
N MET A 1 23.72 2.71 42.83
CA MET A 1 22.77 3.77 42.44
C MET A 1 23.38 4.43 41.23
N SER A 2 22.92 4.05 40.04
CA SER A 2 23.45 4.62 38.79
C SER A 2 22.69 5.93 38.55
N ASP A 3 23.40 7.05 38.54
CA ASP A 3 22.84 8.34 38.10
C ASP A 3 22.34 8.18 36.65
N VAL A 4 21.05 8.44 36.43
CA VAL A 4 20.47 8.51 35.09
C VAL A 4 20.91 9.84 34.50
N ASP A 5 22.01 9.84 33.78
CA ASP A 5 22.61 11.05 33.18
C ASP A 5 21.72 11.55 32.03
N GLY A 6 20.99 12.65 32.26
CA GLY A 6 20.07 13.27 31.29
C GLY A 6 20.67 14.54 30.67
N ARG A 7 20.44 14.75 29.37
CA ARG A 7 20.85 15.99 28.66
C ARG A 7 19.70 16.99 28.58
N VAL A 8 20.00 18.28 28.74
CA VAL A 8 19.01 19.37 28.65
C VAL A 8 19.33 20.27 27.46
N ALA A 9 18.34 20.50 26.60
CA ALA A 9 18.40 21.48 25.51
C ALA A 9 17.32 22.56 25.72
N LYS A 10 17.63 23.81 25.34
CA LYS A 10 16.68 24.93 25.39
C LYS A 10 16.68 25.65 24.05
N ALA A 11 15.52 25.70 23.41
CA ALA A 11 15.29 26.43 22.16
C ALA A 11 13.98 27.21 22.26
N LYS A 12 13.92 28.38 21.60
CA LYS A 12 12.69 29.16 21.51
C LYS A 12 11.95 28.80 20.23
N ILE A 13 10.68 28.43 20.36
CA ILE A 13 9.77 28.23 19.25
C ILE A 13 9.04 29.55 18.99
N ARG A 14 8.98 29.98 17.73
CA ARG A 14 8.28 31.20 17.28
C ARG A 14 7.21 30.93 16.23
N ASP A 15 7.18 29.71 15.71
CA ASP A 15 6.19 29.31 14.73
C ASP A 15 4.84 29.15 15.44
N GLN A 16 3.84 29.91 15.02
CA GLN A 16 2.55 29.97 15.69
C GLN A 16 1.78 28.65 15.55
N ALA A 17 1.86 28.00 14.38
CA ALA A 17 1.20 26.72 14.16
C ALA A 17 1.83 25.63 15.03
N LEU A 18 3.17 25.67 15.20
CA LEU A 18 3.85 24.74 16.10
C LEU A 18 3.52 25.00 17.57
N LEU A 19 3.28 26.26 17.98
CA LEU A 19 2.87 26.59 19.34
C LEU A 19 1.46 26.08 19.64
N GLU A 20 0.51 26.28 18.72
CA GLU A 20 -0.87 25.76 18.86
C GLU A 20 -0.88 24.24 18.96
N ALA A 21 -0.16 23.53 18.08
CA ALA A 21 -0.04 22.08 18.16
C ALA A 21 0.60 21.59 19.47
N LEU A 22 1.48 22.39 20.09
CA LEU A 22 2.14 22.05 21.35
C LEU A 22 1.21 22.25 22.56
N GLU A 23 0.34 23.27 22.50
CA GLU A 23 -0.71 23.49 23.50
C GLU A 23 -1.72 22.35 23.49
N ASP A 24 -2.20 21.95 22.31
CA ASP A 24 -3.10 20.80 22.16
C ASP A 24 -2.47 19.50 22.71
N ALA A 25 -1.20 19.25 22.38
CA ALA A 25 -0.48 18.08 22.88
C ALA A 25 -0.21 18.16 24.40
N GLU A 26 -0.01 19.35 24.95
CA GLU A 26 0.12 19.54 26.39
C GLU A 26 -1.19 19.21 27.14
N GLU A 27 -2.35 19.57 26.58
CA GLU A 27 -3.65 19.19 27.14
C GLU A 27 -3.83 17.67 27.16
N GLU A 28 -3.39 16.97 26.10
CA GLU A 28 -3.48 15.51 25.99
C GLU A 28 -2.52 14.78 26.94
N HIS A 29 -1.27 15.22 27.03
CA HIS A 29 -0.22 14.53 27.80
C HIS A 29 -0.04 15.10 29.22
N GLY A 30 -0.78 16.15 29.58
CA GLY A 30 -0.77 16.79 30.90
C GLY A 30 0.45 17.67 31.21
N SER A 31 1.46 17.70 30.34
CA SER A 31 2.55 18.68 30.40
C SER A 31 3.30 18.81 29.07
N LEU A 32 3.80 20.01 28.79
CA LEU A 32 4.66 20.29 27.65
C LEU A 32 5.90 19.36 27.58
N ALA A 33 6.50 19.07 28.73
CA ALA A 33 7.70 18.23 28.81
C ALA A 33 7.41 16.78 28.44
N GLU A 34 6.24 16.27 28.83
CA GLU A 34 5.80 14.92 28.47
C GLU A 34 5.39 14.85 27.00
N ALA A 35 4.67 15.85 26.49
CA ALA A 35 4.35 15.96 25.07
C ALA A 35 5.62 15.99 24.19
N LEU A 36 6.65 16.74 24.59
CA LEU A 36 7.92 16.78 23.86
C LEU A 36 8.70 15.46 23.97
N ARG A 37 8.71 14.81 25.14
CA ARG A 37 9.31 13.48 25.30
C ARG A 37 8.61 12.44 24.42
N HIS A 38 7.28 12.46 24.42
CA HIS A 38 6.46 11.61 23.57
C HIS A 38 6.76 11.88 22.09
N ALA A 39 6.66 13.13 21.61
CA ALA A 39 6.94 13.48 20.22
C ALA A 39 8.35 13.08 19.76
N VAL A 40 9.38 13.30 20.58
CA VAL A 40 10.77 12.88 20.28
C VAL A 40 10.89 11.36 20.28
N SER A 41 10.26 10.68 21.24
CA SER A 41 10.19 9.23 21.28
C SER A 41 9.51 8.71 20.01
N THR A 42 8.31 9.17 19.69
CA THR A 42 7.54 8.76 18.50
C THR A 42 8.31 8.98 17.20
N THR A 43 8.98 10.12 17.05
CA THR A 43 9.63 10.49 15.78
C THR A 43 10.98 9.80 15.57
N TYR A 44 11.75 9.60 16.64
CA TYR A 44 13.16 9.17 16.53
C TYR A 44 13.48 7.84 17.21
N VAL A 45 12.62 7.37 18.10
CA VAL A 45 12.81 6.12 18.84
C VAL A 45 11.76 5.10 18.40
N ASP A 46 10.54 5.55 18.13
CA ASP A 46 9.39 4.74 17.79
C ASP A 46 9.18 4.67 16.27
N THR A 47 10.22 4.24 15.56
CA THR A 47 10.06 3.87 14.15
C THR A 47 9.29 2.55 13.97
N GLU A 48 8.77 1.96 15.07
CA GLU A 48 8.07 0.66 15.07
C GLU A 48 6.74 0.61 15.85
N SER A 49 6.15 1.71 16.35
CA SER A 49 4.80 1.63 16.95
C SER A 49 3.98 2.89 16.74
N ASP A 50 2.96 2.78 15.88
CA ASP A 50 1.85 3.73 15.79
C ASP A 50 0.72 3.21 16.72
N GLU A 51 0.57 3.85 17.88
CA GLU A 51 -0.42 3.52 18.89
C GLU A 51 -1.85 3.86 18.42
N THR A 52 -2.46 2.93 17.67
CA THR A 52 -3.85 2.46 17.93
C THR A 52 -4.06 0.96 17.65
N ALA A 53 -2.99 0.20 17.43
CA ALA A 53 -3.07 -1.26 17.35
C ALA A 53 -2.07 -1.83 18.35
N THR A 54 -2.57 -2.53 19.37
CA THR A 54 -1.74 -3.44 20.16
C THR A 54 -0.89 -4.27 19.18
N PRO A 55 0.46 -4.20 19.23
CA PRO A 55 1.29 -5.07 18.41
C PRO A 55 1.17 -6.46 19.03
N SER A 56 0.18 -7.20 18.56
CA SER A 56 0.46 -8.60 18.35
C SER A 56 1.48 -8.56 17.21
N ASP A 57 2.72 -8.96 17.45
CA ASP A 57 3.74 -9.25 16.41
C ASP A 57 3.21 -10.19 15.30
N GLU A 58 2.00 -10.73 15.51
CA GLU A 58 1.26 -11.51 14.57
C GLU A 58 0.33 -10.64 13.70
N ILE A 59 0.67 -10.55 12.42
CA ILE A 59 -0.20 -10.00 11.37
C ILE A 59 -1.60 -10.61 11.51
N PRO A 60 -2.69 -9.83 11.57
CA PRO A 60 -4.05 -10.37 11.69
C PRO A 60 -4.36 -11.39 10.58
N ALA A 61 -5.08 -12.47 10.90
CA ALA A 61 -5.39 -13.54 9.93
C ALA A 61 -6.03 -12.99 8.63
N LYS A 62 -6.94 -12.01 8.76
CA LYS A 62 -7.56 -11.33 7.60
C LYS A 62 -6.55 -10.56 6.74
N ALA A 63 -5.53 -9.97 7.35
CA ALA A 63 -4.46 -9.28 6.63
C ALA A 63 -3.54 -10.29 5.92
N ARG A 64 -3.23 -11.43 6.54
CA ARG A 64 -2.50 -12.52 5.86
C ARG A 64 -3.26 -13.08 4.67
N ASP A 65 -4.56 -13.33 4.82
CA ASP A 65 -5.40 -13.80 3.72
C ASP A 65 -5.52 -12.75 2.62
N ALA A 66 -5.62 -11.46 2.98
CA ALA A 66 -5.56 -10.35 2.02
C ALA A 66 -4.25 -10.36 1.22
N HIS A 67 -3.10 -10.52 1.89
CA HIS A 67 -1.80 -10.58 1.24
C HIS A 67 -1.70 -11.76 0.27
N ARG A 68 -2.11 -12.96 0.68
CA ARG A 68 -2.18 -14.13 -0.21
C ARG A 68 -3.00 -13.81 -1.45
N LYS A 69 -4.16 -13.17 -1.28
CA LYS A 69 -5.01 -12.80 -2.40
C LYS A 69 -4.37 -11.76 -3.33
N LEU A 70 -3.68 -10.77 -2.78
CA LEU A 70 -2.95 -9.77 -3.58
C LEU A 70 -1.80 -10.41 -4.36
N VAL A 71 -1.08 -11.35 -3.76
CA VAL A 71 -0.01 -12.12 -4.42
C VAL A 71 -0.58 -13.00 -5.54
N GLU A 72 -1.75 -13.63 -5.34
CA GLU A 72 -2.42 -14.39 -6.40
C GLU A 72 -2.82 -13.51 -7.61
N TRP A 73 -3.25 -12.28 -7.35
CA TRP A 73 -3.74 -11.38 -8.40
C TRP A 73 -2.65 -10.63 -9.15
N ALA A 74 -1.67 -10.07 -8.43
CA ALA A 74 -0.66 -9.20 -9.00
C ALA A 74 0.75 -9.80 -9.00
N GLY A 75 0.98 -10.87 -8.23
CA GLY A 75 2.32 -11.38 -7.94
C GLY A 75 3.10 -10.51 -6.97
N ILE A 76 4.23 -11.02 -6.48
CA ILE A 76 5.17 -10.26 -5.65
C ILE A 76 5.88 -9.21 -6.55
N GLY A 77 5.95 -7.96 -6.08
CA GLY A 77 6.39 -6.80 -6.86
C GLY A 77 5.34 -6.29 -7.86
N GLY A 78 4.18 -6.95 -7.91
CA GLY A 78 3.06 -6.57 -8.76
C GLY A 78 2.46 -5.22 -8.37
N ARG A 79 1.97 -4.49 -9.37
CA ARG A 79 1.31 -3.20 -9.20
C ARG A 79 -0.16 -3.36 -9.51
N LEU A 80 -1.02 -2.85 -8.63
CA LEU A 80 -2.46 -2.85 -8.79
C LEU A 80 -3.01 -1.48 -8.40
N GLU A 81 -3.99 -0.97 -9.12
CA GLU A 81 -4.69 0.23 -8.67
C GLU A 81 -5.32 0.00 -7.31
N LEU A 82 -5.21 0.99 -6.41
CA LEU A 82 -5.72 0.87 -5.05
C LEU A 82 -7.22 0.56 -5.03
N ASP A 83 -8.00 1.22 -5.89
CA ASP A 83 -9.45 1.03 -5.96
C ASP A 83 -9.83 -0.41 -6.39
N THR A 84 -9.07 -0.96 -7.33
CA THR A 84 -9.19 -2.35 -7.79
C THR A 84 -8.80 -3.31 -6.68
N ALA A 85 -7.67 -3.07 -6.00
CA ALA A 85 -7.20 -3.88 -4.87
C ALA A 85 -8.25 -3.92 -3.75
N GLU A 86 -8.79 -2.75 -3.38
CA GLU A 86 -9.83 -2.64 -2.37
C GLU A 86 -11.10 -3.39 -2.75
N SER A 87 -11.51 -3.31 -4.01
CA SER A 87 -12.71 -4.00 -4.50
C SER A 87 -12.53 -5.54 -4.48
N VAL A 88 -11.36 -6.03 -4.91
CA VAL A 88 -11.02 -7.46 -4.87
C VAL A 88 -10.99 -7.97 -3.43
N LEU A 89 -10.38 -7.23 -2.51
CA LEU A 89 -10.28 -7.60 -1.11
C LEU A 89 -11.62 -7.51 -0.37
N ALA A 90 -12.43 -6.48 -0.65
CA ALA A 90 -13.77 -6.34 -0.09
C ALA A 90 -14.64 -7.54 -0.44
N ASN A 91 -14.64 -7.95 -1.72
CA ASN A 91 -15.38 -9.12 -2.18
C ASN A 91 -14.83 -10.43 -1.58
N HIS A 92 -13.50 -10.58 -1.52
CA HIS A 92 -12.88 -11.81 -1.01
C HIS A 92 -13.10 -12.01 0.49
N LEU A 93 -12.95 -10.95 1.30
CA LEU A 93 -13.04 -11.01 2.75
C LEU A 93 -14.46 -10.73 3.28
N ASN A 94 -15.40 -10.45 2.37
CA ASN A 94 -16.78 -10.08 2.67
C ASN A 94 -16.86 -8.92 3.69
N ILE A 95 -16.11 -7.85 3.44
CA ILE A 95 -16.09 -6.62 4.24
C ILE A 95 -16.36 -5.41 3.37
N GLN A 96 -16.76 -4.30 4.01
CA GLN A 96 -16.96 -3.03 3.30
C GLN A 96 -15.63 -2.49 2.76
N LYS A 97 -15.67 -1.85 1.59
CA LYS A 97 -14.49 -1.28 0.91
C LYS A 97 -13.70 -0.33 1.81
N GLU A 98 -14.40 0.55 2.54
CA GLU A 98 -13.79 1.48 3.51
C GLU A 98 -13.07 0.76 4.66
N ALA A 99 -13.58 -0.41 5.07
CA ALA A 99 -12.97 -1.21 6.12
C ALA A 99 -11.72 -1.98 5.65
N VAL A 100 -11.57 -2.23 4.34
CA VAL A 100 -10.41 -2.94 3.78
C VAL A 100 -9.12 -2.22 4.16
N ARG A 101 -9.09 -0.89 4.02
CA ARG A 101 -7.89 -0.10 4.30
C ARG A 101 -7.41 -0.25 5.74
N LYS A 102 -8.33 -0.16 6.72
CA LYS A 102 -8.01 -0.25 8.14
C LYS A 102 -7.70 -1.69 8.59
N VAL A 103 -8.48 -2.67 8.11
CA VAL A 103 -8.41 -4.05 8.59
C VAL A 103 -7.29 -4.85 7.92
N THR A 104 -6.91 -4.49 6.70
CA THR A 104 -5.96 -5.27 5.90
C THR A 104 -4.76 -4.47 5.44
N LEU A 105 -4.97 -3.35 4.74
CA LEU A 105 -3.86 -2.61 4.12
C LEU A 105 -2.96 -1.95 5.16
N GLN A 106 -3.53 -1.42 6.25
CA GLN A 106 -2.74 -0.78 7.31
C GLN A 106 -1.82 -1.81 8.03
N PRO A 107 -2.31 -2.97 8.49
CA PRO A 107 -1.43 -4.02 9.02
C PRO A 107 -0.38 -4.51 8.00
N LEU A 108 -0.74 -4.65 6.72
CA LEU A 108 0.20 -5.10 5.69
C LEU A 108 1.28 -4.05 5.39
N LYS A 109 0.91 -2.76 5.41
CA LYS A 109 1.86 -1.66 5.25
C LYS A 109 2.84 -1.60 6.43
N ALA A 110 2.34 -1.79 7.66
CA ALA A 110 3.17 -1.82 8.86
C ALA A 110 4.23 -2.93 8.82
N ASN A 111 3.93 -4.04 8.14
CA ASN A 111 4.84 -5.18 7.99
C ASN A 111 5.62 -5.18 6.66
N ASN A 112 5.71 -4.05 5.96
CA ASN A 112 6.37 -3.91 4.65
C ASN A 112 5.88 -4.89 3.56
N ALA A 113 4.70 -5.47 3.74
CA ALA A 113 4.12 -6.45 2.82
C ALA A 113 3.38 -5.79 1.65
N VAL A 114 3.08 -4.49 1.74
CA VAL A 114 2.55 -3.67 0.64
C VAL A 114 3.08 -2.23 0.74
N ALA A 115 3.26 -1.58 -0.40
CA ALA A 115 3.60 -0.15 -0.48
C ALA A 115 2.57 0.60 -1.33
N LEU A 116 2.30 1.86 -0.97
CA LEU A 116 1.42 2.74 -1.76
C LEU A 116 2.28 3.75 -2.51
N HIS A 117 2.06 3.86 -3.81
CA HIS A 117 2.68 4.84 -4.68
C HIS A 117 1.61 5.80 -5.20
N GLN A 118 1.72 7.07 -4.84
CA GLN A 118 0.81 8.11 -5.34
C GLN A 118 1.33 8.66 -6.66
N GLY A 119 0.58 8.44 -7.74
CA GLY A 119 0.77 9.10 -9.02
C GLY A 119 0.00 10.42 -9.12
N LEU A 120 0.02 11.03 -10.31
CA LEU A 120 -0.67 12.31 -10.57
C LEU A 120 -2.20 12.19 -10.52
N HIS A 121 -2.74 11.03 -10.91
CA HIS A 121 -4.18 10.82 -11.05
C HIS A 121 -4.69 9.53 -10.37
N GLU A 122 -3.78 8.67 -9.89
CA GLU A 122 -4.12 7.37 -9.33
C GLU A 122 -3.17 6.99 -8.20
N VAL A 123 -3.65 6.15 -7.29
CA VAL A 123 -2.82 5.53 -6.25
C VAL A 123 -2.63 4.07 -6.62
N THR A 124 -1.38 3.65 -6.77
CA THR A 124 -1.02 2.27 -7.06
C THR A 124 -0.54 1.58 -5.79
N LEU A 125 -1.05 0.38 -5.54
CA LEU A 125 -0.55 -0.54 -4.52
C LEU A 125 0.49 -1.48 -5.13
N VAL A 126 1.64 -1.58 -4.48
CA VAL A 126 2.72 -2.51 -4.81
C VAL A 126 2.71 -3.65 -3.79
N VAL A 127 2.66 -4.89 -4.26
CA VAL A 127 2.63 -6.08 -3.39
C VAL A 127 4.04 -6.52 -3.04
N GLY A 128 4.32 -6.72 -1.76
CA GLY A 128 5.61 -7.16 -1.23
C GLY A 128 5.64 -8.60 -0.74
N ARG A 129 6.74 -8.96 -0.08
CA ARG A 129 6.86 -10.21 0.68
C ARG A 129 6.41 -9.97 2.11
N LEU A 130 5.79 -10.99 2.70
CA LEU A 130 5.34 -10.94 4.09
C LEU A 130 6.50 -11.18 5.07
N ASP A 131 7.59 -11.79 4.61
CA ASP A 131 8.74 -12.23 5.42
C ASP A 131 9.84 -11.16 5.56
N GLY A 132 9.47 -9.87 5.64
CA GLY A 132 10.40 -8.79 6.02
C GLY A 132 11.53 -8.47 5.04
N ASP A 133 11.67 -9.17 3.91
CA ASP A 133 12.62 -8.76 2.87
C ASP A 133 12.08 -7.53 2.13
N ASP A 134 12.84 -6.44 2.23
CA ASP A 134 12.57 -5.13 1.63
C ASP A 134 12.01 -5.23 0.20
N ILE A 135 10.88 -4.57 -0.04
CA ILE A 135 10.43 -4.30 -1.40
C ILE A 135 11.35 -3.22 -1.97
N GLU A 136 12.49 -3.63 -2.52
CA GLU A 136 13.26 -2.77 -3.42
C GLU A 136 12.34 -2.35 -4.57
N ALA A 137 11.88 -1.09 -4.51
CA ALA A 137 11.23 -0.44 -5.62
C ALA A 137 12.24 -0.39 -6.76
N ARG A 138 12.21 -1.40 -7.65
CA ARG A 138 12.99 -1.36 -8.89
C ARG A 138 12.59 -0.11 -9.65
N ASP A 139 13.49 0.87 -9.61
CA ASP A 139 13.49 2.05 -10.44
C ASP A 139 13.27 1.65 -11.89
N ARG A 140 12.28 2.31 -12.51
CA ARG A 140 11.98 2.44 -13.95
C ARG A 140 12.52 1.34 -14.89
N PRO A 141 11.66 0.64 -15.67
CA PRO A 141 12.15 0.13 -16.95
C PRO A 141 12.52 1.35 -17.81
N ALA A 142 13.81 1.50 -18.09
CA ALA A 142 14.29 2.37 -19.16
C ALA A 142 13.50 2.03 -20.43
N SER A 143 12.93 3.05 -21.06
CA SER A 143 12.37 2.96 -22.40
C SER A 143 13.46 2.45 -23.35
N THR A 144 13.38 1.18 -23.76
CA THR A 144 14.05 0.71 -24.98
C THR A 144 13.02 0.75 -26.09
N SER A 145 13.05 1.87 -26.80
CA SER A 145 12.61 1.99 -28.19
C SER A 145 13.07 0.80 -29.03
N SER A 146 12.10 0.16 -29.71
CA SER A 146 12.17 -0.44 -31.05
C SER A 146 13.31 -1.44 -31.37
N GLY A 147 12.94 -2.70 -31.70
CA GLY A 147 13.85 -3.61 -32.41
C GLY A 147 13.46 -5.09 -32.40
N ASP A 148 12.59 -5.47 -33.33
CA ASP A 148 12.52 -6.76 -34.06
C ASP A 148 12.07 -8.10 -33.42
N ALA A 149 10.98 -8.61 -34.03
CA ALA A 149 10.60 -9.98 -34.43
C ALA A 149 10.99 -11.21 -33.57
N VAL A 150 9.99 -12.00 -33.14
CA VAL A 150 9.42 -13.15 -33.89
C VAL A 150 8.12 -13.60 -33.21
N ALA A 151 6.98 -13.47 -33.90
CA ALA A 151 5.73 -14.09 -33.48
C ALA A 151 5.69 -15.51 -34.07
N ASP A 152 5.93 -16.51 -33.23
CA ASP A 152 5.64 -17.91 -33.52
C ASP A 152 4.12 -18.11 -33.50
N GLY A 153 3.61 -18.67 -34.60
CA GLY A 153 2.18 -18.72 -34.92
C GLY A 153 1.53 -20.00 -34.45
N GLY A 154 0.23 -19.92 -34.15
CA GLY A 154 -0.59 -21.11 -33.99
C GLY A 154 -1.97 -20.84 -33.41
N GLU A 155 -2.98 -20.94 -34.27
CA GLU A 155 -4.33 -21.42 -33.92
C GLU A 155 -5.26 -20.49 -33.11
N ALA A 156 -5.79 -19.43 -33.74
CA ALA A 156 -7.03 -18.81 -33.26
C ALA A 156 -7.81 -17.98 -34.31
N ARG A 157 -7.77 -18.33 -35.61
CA ARG A 157 -8.46 -17.52 -36.64
C ARG A 157 -9.38 -18.24 -37.63
N GLU A 158 -9.56 -19.56 -37.56
CA GLU A 158 -10.42 -20.28 -38.53
C GLU A 158 -11.87 -20.51 -38.07
N ARG A 159 -12.43 -19.69 -37.17
CA ARG A 159 -13.87 -19.83 -36.77
C ARG A 159 -14.74 -18.60 -36.99
N LEU A 160 -14.23 -17.57 -37.67
CA LEU A 160 -15.00 -16.35 -37.97
C LEU A 160 -15.34 -16.19 -39.47
N ASP A 161 -14.71 -16.94 -40.37
CA ASP A 161 -14.97 -16.84 -41.82
C ASP A 161 -16.13 -17.75 -42.30
N GLU A 162 -16.63 -18.69 -41.49
CA GLU A 162 -17.77 -19.55 -41.86
C GLU A 162 -19.14 -18.90 -41.59
N LEU A 163 -19.21 -17.76 -40.89
CA LEU A 163 -20.45 -17.04 -40.60
C LEU A 163 -20.75 -15.88 -41.57
N ALA A 164 -19.85 -15.60 -42.52
CA ALA A 164 -20.01 -14.53 -43.51
C ALA A 164 -20.63 -14.99 -44.85
N GLU A 165 -20.56 -16.28 -45.21
CA GLU A 165 -21.17 -16.80 -46.45
C GLU A 165 -22.67 -17.14 -46.35
N ALA A 166 -23.29 -17.05 -45.17
CA ALA A 166 -24.70 -17.42 -44.97
C ALA A 166 -25.71 -16.25 -45.06
N VAL A 167 -25.29 -15.05 -45.48
CA VAL A 167 -26.15 -13.83 -45.48
C VAL A 167 -26.24 -13.08 -46.81
N ASP A 168 -25.91 -13.72 -47.95
CA ASP A 168 -26.09 -13.10 -49.29
C ASP A 168 -26.71 -14.05 -50.35
N GLY A 169 -27.68 -14.87 -49.93
CA GLY A 169 -28.36 -15.83 -50.81
C GLY A 169 -29.85 -15.55 -51.04
N GLY A 170 -30.27 -14.29 -51.08
CA GLY A 170 -31.69 -13.94 -50.93
C GLY A 170 -32.24 -12.82 -51.81
N GLU A 171 -31.94 -12.75 -53.12
CA GLU A 171 -32.83 -12.04 -54.06
C GLU A 171 -32.59 -12.46 -55.53
N SER A 172 -33.51 -13.24 -56.11
CA SER A 172 -33.77 -13.30 -57.58
C SER A 172 -34.97 -14.21 -57.87
N ALA A 173 -36.16 -13.61 -58.04
CA ALA A 173 -37.18 -13.97 -59.04
C ALA A 173 -38.37 -13.00 -58.96
#